data_AF-A0A515EKC9-F1
#
_entry.id   AF-A0A515EKC9-F1
#
_cell.length_a   1.000
_cell.length_b   1.000
_cell.length_c   1.000
_cell.angle_alpha   90.00
_cell.angle_beta   90.00
_cell.angle_gamma   90.00
#
_symmetry.space_group_name_H-M   'P 1'
#
loop_
_entity.id
_entity.type
_entity.pdbx_description
1 polymer ?
#
loop_
_entity_poly.entity_id
_entity_poly.type
_entity_poly.pdbx_seq_one_letter_code
_entity_poly.pdbx_strand_id
1 'polypeptide(L)' 'MLAAVETVRAPVFGPLLLVHCRVVIKMPDGSRGEHEGLYPNACDALERALELFPEAVVVCVTAARGRRATT' A
#
# COMPACT_ATOMS: atom_id res chain seq x y z
N MET A 1 -25.38 22.52 2.68
CA MET A 1 -24.23 22.46 1.76
C MET A 1 -23.73 21.02 1.75
N LEU A 2 -24.07 20.24 0.72
CA LEU A 2 -23.56 18.88 0.53
C LEU A 2 -22.28 18.99 -0.29
N ALA A 3 -21.13 18.67 0.31
CA ALA A 3 -19.84 18.67 -0.39
C ALA A 3 -19.77 17.45 -1.33
N ALA A 4 -19.53 17.71 -2.62
CA ALA A 4 -19.27 16.70 -3.61
C ALA A 4 -17.92 16.03 -3.33
N VAL A 5 -17.93 14.73 -3.03
CA VAL A 5 -16.70 13.92 -2.96
C VAL A 5 -16.30 13.59 -4.40
N GLU A 6 -15.30 14.29 -4.93
CA GLU A 6 -14.66 13.93 -6.19
C GLU A 6 -13.89 12.62 -6.00
N THR A 7 -14.42 11.54 -6.57
CA THR A 7 -13.69 10.27 -6.70
C THR A 7 -12.61 10.42 -7.78
N VAL A 8 -11.38 10.66 -7.35
CA VAL A 8 -10.20 10.63 -8.23
C VAL A 8 -10.03 9.20 -8.76
N ARG A 9 -10.35 8.98 -10.05
CA ARG A 9 -10.03 7.73 -10.74
C ARG A 9 -8.53 7.68 -11.01
N ALA A 10 -7.85 6.72 -10.39
CA ALA A 10 -6.43 6.48 -10.63
C ALA A 10 -6.17 6.06 -12.10
N PRO A 11 -5.10 6.55 -12.73
CA PRO A 11 -4.77 6.21 -14.11
C PRO A 11 -4.27 4.76 -14.24
N VAL A 12 -4.81 4.04 -15.23
CA VAL A 12 -4.38 2.68 -15.59
C VAL A 12 -3.18 2.78 -16.54
N PHE A 13 -1.99 2.42 -16.05
CA PHE A 13 -0.76 2.44 -16.85
C PHE A 13 -0.27 1.03 -17.22
N GLY A 14 -0.19 0.76 -18.53
CA GLY A 14 0.75 -0.19 -19.13
C GLY A 14 0.53 -1.70 -18.86
N PRO A 15 1.33 -2.58 -19.50
CA PRO A 15 1.20 -4.03 -19.36
C PRO A 15 1.27 -4.38 -17.88
N LEU A 16 0.28 -5.14 -17.40
CA LEU A 16 -0.03 -5.46 -16.01
C LEU A 16 1.22 -5.93 -15.23
N LEU A 17 2.03 -4.99 -14.76
CA LEU A 17 3.04 -5.23 -13.75
C LEU A 17 2.24 -5.48 -12.48
N LEU A 18 2.13 -6.75 -12.10
CA LEU A 18 1.59 -7.11 -10.80
C LEU A 18 2.60 -6.62 -9.77
N VAL A 19 2.31 -5.45 -9.19
CA VAL A 19 3.01 -4.92 -8.04
C VAL A 19 2.32 -5.51 -6.82
N HIS A 20 2.97 -6.50 -6.22
CA HIS A 20 2.49 -7.14 -5.01
C HIS A 20 3.11 -6.43 -3.81
N CYS A 21 2.35 -5.54 -3.18
CA CYS A 21 2.76 -4.81 -1.98
C CYS A 21 2.21 -5.49 -0.72
N ARG A 22 3.09 -5.84 0.21
CA ARG A 22 2.78 -6.33 1.55
C ARG A 22 3.33 -5.36 2.58
N VAL A 23 2.51 -4.98 3.54
CA VAL A 23 2.87 -4.06 4.63
C VAL A 23 2.70 -4.78 5.95
N VAL A 24 3.70 -4.64 6.82
CA VAL A 24 3.68 -5.16 8.19
C VAL A 24 3.96 -4.02 9.14
N ILE A 25 3.13 -3.90 10.18
CA ILE A 25 3.18 -2.83 11.16
C ILE A 25 3.30 -3.46 12.54
N LYS A 26 4.22 -2.94 13.36
CA LYS A 26 4.38 -3.32 14.76
C LYS A 26 4.22 -2.09 15.64
N MET A 27 3.35 -2.22 16.64
CA MET A 27 3.07 -1.17 17.63
C MET A 27 3.95 -1.33 18.88
N PRO A 28 4.06 -0.30 19.74
CA PRO A 28 4.87 -0.34 20.96
C PRO A 28 4.41 -1.39 21.97
N ASP A 29 3.10 -1.67 22.01
CA ASP A 29 2.49 -2.70 22.88
C ASP A 29 2.77 -4.14 22.40
N GLY A 30 3.48 -4.29 21.28
CA GLY A 30 3.81 -5.58 20.68
C GLY A 30 2.74 -6.11 19.73
N SER A 31 1.60 -5.44 19.59
CA SER A 31 0.58 -5.79 18.61
C SER A 31 1.11 -5.63 17.18
N ARG A 32 0.54 -6.42 16.26
CA ARG A 32 0.98 -6.51 14.86
C ARG A 32 -0.20 -6.47 13.91
N GLY A 33 -0.07 -5.63 12.88
CA GLY A 33 -0.98 -5.57 11.72
C GLY A 33 -0.27 -5.99 10.44
N GLU A 34 -1.03 -6.55 9.51
CA GLU A 34 -0.53 -6.93 8.18
C GLU A 34 -1.63 -6.77 7.13
N HIS A 35 -1.27 -6.20 5.98
CA HIS A 35 -2.18 -6.11 4.84
C HIS A 35 -1.42 -6.14 3.52
N GLU A 36 -2.10 -6.61 2.47
CA GLU A 36 -1.52 -6.88 1.16
C GLU A 36 -2.46 -6.42 0.04
N GLY A 37 -1.89 -5.97 -1.07
CA GLY A 37 -2.66 -5.66 -2.29
C GLY A 37 -3.52 -4.39 -2.23
N LEU A 38 -3.41 -3.59 -1.17
CA LEU A 38 -4.22 -2.36 -0.98
C LEU A 38 -3.63 -1.12 -1.64
N TYR A 39 -2.37 -1.16 -2.09
CA TYR A 39 -1.64 0.03 -2.55
C TYR A 39 -1.05 -0.17 -3.94
N PRO A 40 -1.08 0.86 -4.80
CA PRO A 40 -0.59 0.76 -6.17
C PRO A 40 0.94 0.66 -6.25
N ASN A 41 1.66 1.15 -5.23
CA ASN A 41 3.11 1.07 -5.14
C ASN A 41 3.58 1.05 -3.67
N ALA A 42 4.87 0.77 -3.46
CA ALA A 42 5.46 0.63 -2.13
C ALA A 42 5.60 1.95 -1.37
N CYS A 43 5.84 3.06 -2.08
CA CYS A 43 6.00 4.37 -1.46
C CYS A 43 4.67 4.85 -0.88
N ASP A 44 3.59 4.80 -1.66
CA ASP A 44 2.25 5.14 -1.19
C ASP A 44 1.86 4.26 0.01
N ALA A 45 2.21 2.98 -0.02
CA ALA A 45 1.96 2.05 1.08
C ALA A 45 2.70 2.46 2.36
N LEU A 46 3.96 2.88 2.24
CA LEU A 46 4.77 3.32 3.36
C LEU A 46 4.27 4.65 3.94
N GLU A 47 4.05 5.65 3.09
CA GLU A 47 3.55 6.97 3.51
C GLU A 47 2.22 6.84 4.24
N ARG A 48 1.31 6.03 3.68
CA ARG A 48 -0.01 5.81 4.28
C ARG A 48 0.07 5.05 5.60
N ALA A 49 0.98 4.08 5.72
CA ALA A 49 1.21 3.36 6.96
C ALA A 49 1.78 4.29 8.06
N LEU A 50 2.73 5.17 7.72
CA LEU A 50 3.29 6.13 8.66
C LEU A 50 2.26 7.16 9.14
N GLU A 51 1.40 7.64 8.24
CA GLU A 51 0.35 8.59 8.61
C GLU A 51 -0.77 7.97 9.47
N LEU A 52 -1.14 6.70 9.22
CA LEU A 52 -2.20 6.02 9.96
C LEU A 52 -1.73 5.44 11.30
N PHE A 53 -0.45 5.07 11.39
CA PHE A 53 0.15 4.45 12.57
C PHE A 53 1.40 5.23 13.00
N PRO A 54 1.24 6.49 13.46
CA PRO A 54 2.36 7.36 13.81
C PRO A 54 3.20 6.83 14.98
N GLU A 55 2.58 6.03 15.86
CA GLU A 55 3.24 5.41 17.02
C GLU A 55 3.89 4.06 16.68
N ALA A 56 3.82 3.60 15.42
CA ALA A 56 4.41 2.32 15.04
C ALA A 56 5.92 2.33 15.27
N VAL A 57 6.43 1.31 15.96
CA VAL A 57 7.87 1.15 16.18
C VAL A 57 8.56 0.55 14.96
N VAL A 58 7.82 -0.18 14.13
CA VAL A 58 8.31 -0.74 12.87
C VAL A 58 7.21 -0.67 11.82
N VAL A 59 7.55 -0.15 10.65
CA VAL A 59 6.77 -0.29 9.42
C VAL A 59 7.67 -0.94 8.38
N CYS A 60 7.28 -2.10 7.85
CA CYS A 60 7.99 -2.81 6.81
C CYS A 60 7.11 -2.91 5.58
N VAL A 61 7.62 -2.47 4.43
CA VAL A 61 6.95 -2.60 3.14
C VAL A 61 7.79 -3.48 2.22
N THR A 62 7.19 -4.55 1.74
CA THR A 62 7.79 -5.44 0.74
C THR A 62 7.01 -5.31 -0.55
N ALA A 63 7.70 -5.07 -1.66
CA ALA A 63 7.09 -5.05 -2.99
C ALA A 63 7.78 -6.05 -3.91
N ALA A 64 7.00 -6.93 -4.53
CA ALA A 64 7.46 -7.78 -5.62
C ALA A 64 6.90 -7.24 -6.94
N ARG A 65 7.73 -7.19 -7.98
CA ARG A 65 7.31 -6.89 -9.35
C ARG A 65 7.43 -8.15 -10.20
N GLY A 66 6.30 -8.70 -10.60
CA GLY A 66 6.24 -9.78 -11.58
C GLY A 66 6.06 -9.24 -12.99
N ARG A 67 6.72 -9.85 -13.98
CA ARG A 67 6.25 -9.78 -15.37
C ARG A 67 5.43 -11.03 -15.62
N ARG A 68 4.22 -10.88 -16.15
CA ARG A 68 3.45 -12.03 -16.64
C ARG A 68 4.23 -12.59 -17.84
N ALA A 69 4.65 -13.85 -17.77
CA ALA A 69 5.24 -14.51 -18.93
C ALA A 69 4.16 -14.59 -20.02
N THR A 70 4.38 -13.96 -21.16
CA THR A 70 3.61 -14.19 -22.38
C THR A 70 4.01 -15.56 -22.92
N THR A 71 3.25 -16.58 -22.54
CA THR A 71 3.12 -17.85 -23.28
C THR A 71 2.09 -17.71 -24.38
#